data_AF-A0A4U5PT22-F1
#
_entry.id   AF-A0A4U5PT22-F1
#
_cell.length_a   1.000
_cell.length_b   1.000
_cell.length_c   1.000
_cell.angle_alpha   90.00
_cell.angle_beta   90.00
_cell.angle_gamma   90.00
#
_symmetry.space_group_name_H-M   'P 1'
#
loop_
_entity.id
_entity.type
_entity.pdbx_description
1 polymer ?
#
loop_
_entity_poly.entity_id
_entity_poly.type
_entity_poly.pdbx_seq_one_letter_code
_entity_poly.pdbx_strand_id
1 'polypeptide(L)'
;MGVAQDTTSIPVNVGVVLDLDDVLYGNIGLSCINMALSDFYASHSDYKTRLVLTTIDSKRDVVGAAAAGSPYFFRATQNDSTQVNAIAALVQAFGWRAAVPIYVDNEYGEGIIPYLTDALQAVDARVPYQSVISPSATDDQIVKELYKLMTMQTRVFIVHMNQYLGTRLFAKAKEIGMMSEGYVWIMTDGLTADLLSGT
;
A
#
# COMPACT_ATOMS: atom_id res chain seq x y z
N MET A 1 29.37 -47.10 -11.09
CA MET A 1 27.91 -46.99 -11.36
C MET A 1 27.29 -46.34 -10.15
N GLY A 2 26.97 -45.05 -10.23
CA GLY A 2 26.35 -44.31 -9.13
C GLY A 2 24.87 -44.70 -9.02
N VAL A 3 24.46 -45.10 -7.82
CA VAL A 3 23.08 -45.46 -7.51
C VAL A 3 22.21 -44.21 -7.66
N ALA A 4 21.20 -44.27 -8.53
CA ALA A 4 20.18 -43.24 -8.62
C ALA A 4 19.44 -43.17 -7.27
N GLN A 5 19.62 -42.07 -6.54
CA GLN A 5 18.82 -41.82 -5.35
C GLN A 5 17.41 -41.48 -5.80
N ASP A 6 16.48 -42.40 -5.54
CA ASP A 6 15.05 -42.19 -5.72
C ASP A 6 14.54 -41.31 -4.56
N THR A 7 14.83 -40.02 -4.64
CA THR A 7 14.28 -39.03 -3.69
C THR A 7 12.88 -38.64 -4.16
N THR A 8 11.89 -39.44 -3.78
CA THR A 8 10.48 -39.08 -3.95
C THR A 8 10.22 -37.76 -3.22
N SER A 9 9.98 -36.69 -3.98
CA SER A 9 9.63 -35.38 -3.43
C SER A 9 8.18 -35.37 -3.00
N ILE A 10 7.89 -34.70 -1.88
CA ILE A 10 6.54 -34.49 -1.36
C ILE A 10 6.13 -33.06 -1.74
N PRO A 11 5.27 -32.86 -2.76
CA PRO A 11 4.87 -31.52 -3.16
C PRO A 11 3.91 -30.90 -2.13
N VAL A 12 4.14 -29.63 -1.80
CA VAL A 12 3.24 -28.81 -0.99
C VAL A 12 2.84 -27.60 -1.82
N ASN A 13 1.58 -27.56 -2.25
CA ASN A 13 1.08 -26.48 -3.09
C ASN A 13 0.81 -25.23 -2.24
N VAL A 14 1.37 -24.09 -2.64
CA VAL A 14 1.17 -22.80 -1.99
C VAL A 14 0.70 -21.80 -3.03
N GLY A 15 -0.44 -21.16 -2.77
CA GLY A 15 -0.91 -20.03 -3.57
C GLY A 15 -0.13 -18.77 -3.21
N VAL A 16 0.43 -18.09 -4.22
CA VAL A 16 1.09 -16.80 -4.06
C VAL A 16 0.30 -15.78 -4.85
N VAL A 17 -0.30 -14.81 -4.14
CA VAL A 17 -1.10 -13.77 -4.77
C VAL A 17 -0.23 -12.54 -4.94
N LEU A 18 -0.07 -12.07 -6.17
CA LEU A 18 0.70 -10.87 -6.50
C LEU A 18 -0.02 -10.09 -7.60
N ASP A 19 0.14 -8.77 -7.60
CA ASP A 19 -0.28 -7.92 -8.71
C ASP A 19 0.78 -7.96 -9.81
N LEU A 20 0.58 -8.81 -10.82
CA LEU A 20 1.58 -8.99 -11.89
C LEU A 20 1.56 -7.86 -12.93
N ASP A 21 0.49 -7.04 -12.92
CA ASP A 21 0.39 -5.80 -13.70
C ASP A 21 1.21 -4.66 -13.08
N ASP A 22 1.60 -4.81 -11.80
CA ASP A 22 2.58 -3.95 -11.14
C ASP A 22 4.00 -4.47 -11.40
N VAL A 23 4.68 -3.81 -12.35
CA VAL A 23 6.04 -4.16 -12.76
C VAL A 23 7.05 -4.04 -11.61
N LEU A 24 6.78 -3.16 -10.63
CA LEU A 24 7.70 -2.87 -9.53
C LEU A 24 7.52 -3.83 -8.36
N TYR A 25 6.29 -4.17 -7.99
CA TYR A 25 6.03 -4.96 -6.78
C TYR A 25 5.74 -6.44 -7.05
N GLY A 26 4.96 -6.78 -8.09
CA GLY A 26 4.58 -8.17 -8.36
C GLY A 26 5.69 -9.00 -8.98
N ASN A 27 6.29 -8.50 -10.07
CA ASN A 27 7.31 -9.24 -10.80
C ASN A 27 8.63 -9.36 -10.02
N ILE A 28 9.04 -8.29 -9.34
CA ILE A 28 10.21 -8.32 -8.46
C ILE A 28 9.95 -9.25 -7.27
N GLY A 29 8.77 -9.16 -6.64
CA GLY A 29 8.37 -10.04 -5.54
C GLY A 29 8.42 -11.53 -5.91
N LEU A 30 7.84 -11.91 -7.05
CA LEU A 30 7.87 -13.30 -7.53
C LEU A 30 9.29 -13.78 -7.82
N SER A 31 10.14 -12.93 -8.42
CA SER A 31 11.54 -13.25 -8.68
C SER A 31 12.31 -13.52 -7.38
N CYS A 32 12.14 -12.64 -6.38
CA CYS A 32 12.78 -12.81 -5.06
C CYS A 32 12.32 -14.11 -4.36
N ILE A 33 11.03 -14.45 -4.43
CA ILE A 33 10.51 -15.69 -3.86
C ILE A 33 11.14 -16.92 -4.55
N ASN A 34 11.22 -16.93 -5.88
CA ASN A 34 11.82 -18.04 -6.63
C ASN A 34 13.31 -18.18 -6.35
N MET A 35 14.05 -17.08 -6.25
CA MET A 35 15.48 -17.10 -5.89
C MET A 35 15.68 -17.66 -4.48
N ALA A 36 14.93 -17.16 -3.49
CA ALA A 36 15.02 -17.65 -2.12
C ALA A 36 14.69 -19.15 -2.01
N LEU A 37 13.71 -19.62 -2.79
CA LEU A 37 13.34 -21.03 -2.83
C LEU A 37 14.46 -21.89 -3.43
N SER A 38 15.10 -21.41 -4.49
CA SER A 38 16.25 -22.05 -5.11
C SER A 38 17.42 -22.15 -4.13
N ASP A 39 17.78 -21.05 -3.46
CA ASP A 39 18.87 -21.00 -2.48
C ASP A 39 18.62 -21.92 -1.29
N PHE A 40 17.38 -21.94 -0.78
CA PHE A 40 16.98 -22.82 0.31
C PHE A 40 17.16 -24.30 -0.07
N TYR A 41 16.69 -24.71 -1.25
CA TYR A 41 16.79 -26.09 -1.69
C TYR A 41 18.18 -26.52 -2.17
N ALA A 42 19.01 -25.58 -2.61
CA ALA A 42 20.42 -25.82 -2.89
C ALA A 42 21.20 -26.10 -1.60
N SER A 43 20.85 -25.41 -0.51
CA SER A 43 21.48 -25.57 0.81
C SER A 43 20.89 -26.73 1.65
N HIS A 44 19.66 -27.16 1.36
CA HIS A 44 18.95 -28.23 2.07
C HIS A 44 18.52 -29.33 1.09
N SER A 45 19.49 -29.98 0.45
CA SER A 45 19.25 -30.95 -0.62
C SER A 45 18.55 -32.24 -0.15
N ASP A 46 18.66 -32.55 1.14
CA ASP A 46 18.04 -33.68 1.84
C ASP A 46 16.55 -33.45 2.20
N TYR A 47 16.08 -32.20 2.13
CA TYR A 47 14.67 -31.89 2.35
C TYR A 47 13.81 -32.46 1.22
N LYS A 48 12.93 -33.40 1.59
CA LYS A 48 12.03 -34.09 0.64
C LYS A 48 10.79 -33.28 0.29
N THR A 49 10.37 -32.37 1.17
CA THR A 49 9.23 -31.48 0.92
C THR A 49 9.61 -30.40 -0.07
N ARG A 50 8.82 -30.24 -1.13
CA ARG A 50 9.03 -29.22 -2.17
C ARG A 50 7.80 -28.32 -2.28
N LEU A 51 7.98 -27.04 -1.97
CA LEU A 51 6.95 -26.03 -2.21
C LEU A 51 6.75 -25.88 -3.71
N VAL A 52 5.50 -26.00 -4.14
CA VAL A 52 5.06 -25.76 -5.51
C VAL A 52 4.21 -24.50 -5.48
N LEU A 53 4.78 -23.40 -6.00
CA LEU A 53 4.12 -22.11 -5.99
C LEU A 53 3.12 -22.03 -7.14
N THR A 54 1.87 -21.67 -6.83
CA THR A 54 0.86 -21.31 -7.83
C THR A 54 0.65 -19.81 -7.74
N THR A 55 1.13 -19.07 -8.75
CA THR A 55 0.93 -17.63 -8.80
C THR A 55 -0.51 -17.34 -9.20
N ILE A 56 -1.19 -16.54 -8.39
CA ILE A 56 -2.52 -16.00 -8.66
C ILE A 56 -2.31 -14.53 -8.94
N ASP A 57 -2.52 -14.15 -10.18
CA ASP A 57 -2.52 -12.74 -10.58
C ASP A 57 -3.75 -12.05 -9.99
N SER A 58 -3.53 -11.05 -9.15
CA SER A 58 -4.63 -10.28 -8.57
C SER A 58 -5.27 -9.33 -9.58
N LYS A 59 -4.63 -8.97 -10.71
CA LYS A 59 -5.18 -8.04 -11.72
C LYS A 59 -5.70 -6.73 -11.10
N ARG A 60 -4.98 -6.18 -10.12
CA ARG A 60 -5.40 -5.04 -9.28
C ARG A 60 -6.68 -5.24 -8.45
N ASP A 61 -7.17 -6.47 -8.35
CA ASP A 61 -8.32 -6.88 -7.55
C ASP A 61 -7.88 -7.82 -6.42
N VAL A 62 -7.76 -7.26 -5.21
CA VAL A 62 -7.40 -8.00 -3.99
C VAL A 62 -8.49 -8.98 -3.54
N VAL A 63 -9.72 -8.84 -4.07
CA VAL A 63 -10.90 -9.62 -3.65
C VAL A 63 -10.83 -11.06 -4.12
N GLY A 64 -10.29 -11.36 -5.31
CA GLY A 64 -10.16 -12.73 -5.79
C GLY A 64 -9.25 -13.62 -4.93
N ALA A 65 -8.34 -12.99 -4.17
CA ALA A 65 -7.30 -13.65 -3.41
C ALA A 65 -7.54 -13.64 -1.89
N ALA A 66 -8.09 -12.55 -1.35
CA ALA A 66 -8.38 -12.42 0.07
C ALA A 66 -9.76 -12.99 0.45
N ALA A 67 -10.73 -13.04 -0.48
CA ALA A 67 -12.08 -13.56 -0.21
C ALA A 67 -12.15 -15.10 -0.12
N ALA A 68 -11.07 -15.82 -0.45
CA ALA A 68 -10.92 -17.21 -0.06
C ALA A 68 -10.63 -17.24 1.44
N GLY A 69 -11.67 -17.18 2.27
CA GLY A 69 -11.63 -17.25 3.75
C GLY A 69 -10.96 -18.53 4.27
N SER A 70 -9.65 -18.59 4.11
CA SER A 70 -8.79 -19.69 4.50
C SER A 70 -8.11 -19.31 5.81
N PRO A 71 -8.21 -20.14 6.86
CA PRO A 71 -7.52 -19.91 8.13
C PRO A 71 -5.98 -19.99 8.04
N TYR A 72 -5.41 -20.10 6.83
CA TYR A 72 -3.98 -20.26 6.56
C TYR A 72 -3.41 -19.18 5.62
N PHE A 73 -3.86 -17.93 5.77
CA PHE A 73 -3.32 -16.79 5.03
C PHE A 73 -2.23 -16.06 5.83
N PHE A 74 -1.09 -15.77 5.19
CA PHE A 74 0.04 -15.05 5.80
C PHE A 74 0.52 -13.93 4.85
N ARG A 75 0.64 -12.70 5.36
CA ARG A 75 1.19 -11.54 4.64
C ARG A 75 2.64 -11.32 5.09
N ALA A 76 3.57 -11.26 4.14
CA ALA A 76 5.02 -11.12 4.41
C ALA A 76 5.56 -9.69 4.28
N THR A 77 4.73 -8.71 3.91
CA THR A 77 5.11 -7.29 3.82
C THR A 77 5.00 -6.62 5.20
N GLN A 78 5.77 -5.55 5.43
CA GLN A 78 5.59 -4.73 6.63
C GLN A 78 4.14 -4.27 6.72
N ASN A 79 3.56 -4.40 7.92
CA ASN A 79 2.22 -3.94 8.21
C ASN A 79 2.19 -2.40 8.03
N ASP A 80 1.14 -1.90 7.41
CA ASP A 80 0.85 -0.48 7.18
C ASP A 80 0.90 0.34 8.50
N SER A 81 0.90 -0.36 9.65
CA SER A 81 1.08 0.16 11.02
C SER A 81 2.40 0.92 11.30
N THR A 82 3.50 0.66 10.59
CA THR A 82 4.77 1.38 10.88
C THR A 82 4.73 2.82 10.35
N GLN A 83 4.03 3.06 9.24
CA GLN A 83 3.91 4.38 8.63
C GLN A 83 3.01 5.30 9.46
N VAL A 84 1.88 4.80 9.98
CA VAL A 84 0.95 5.62 10.76
C VAL A 84 1.57 6.15 12.05
N ASN A 85 2.46 5.39 12.69
CA ASN A 85 3.18 5.85 13.88
C ASN A 85 4.14 7.01 13.56
N ALA A 86 4.82 6.96 12.41
CA ALA A 86 5.68 8.06 11.96
C ALA A 86 4.86 9.31 11.62
N ILE A 87 3.71 9.14 10.98
CA ILE A 87 2.77 10.24 10.69
C ILE A 87 2.27 10.87 11.99
N ALA A 88 1.83 10.06 12.96
CA ALA A 88 1.39 10.55 14.26
C ALA A 88 2.51 11.30 15.01
N ALA A 89 3.75 10.80 14.96
CA ALA A 89 4.90 11.47 15.55
C ALA A 89 5.17 12.84 14.90
N LEU A 90 5.03 12.97 13.58
CA LEU A 90 5.12 14.27 12.88
C LEU A 90 4.00 15.20 13.34
N VAL A 91 2.76 14.72 13.33
CA VAL A 91 1.59 15.51 13.76
C VAL A 91 1.78 16.03 15.18
N GLN A 92 2.28 15.19 16.09
CA GLN A 92 2.59 15.56 17.46
C GLN A 92 3.73 16.58 17.54
N ALA A 93 4.84 16.34 16.85
CA ALA A 93 6.03 17.19 16.90
C ALA A 93 5.75 18.63 16.40
N PHE A 94 4.90 18.77 15.39
CA PHE A 94 4.49 20.07 14.85
C PHE A 94 3.24 20.66 15.53
N GLY A 95 2.66 19.95 16.51
CA GLY A 95 1.52 20.43 17.29
C GLY A 95 0.22 20.58 16.50
N TRP A 96 0.06 19.84 15.39
CA TRP A 96 -1.16 19.88 14.60
C TRP A 96 -2.29 19.15 15.32
N ARG A 97 -3.40 19.86 15.57
CA ARG A 97 -4.54 19.33 16.35
C ARG A 97 -5.60 18.63 15.49
N ALA A 98 -5.48 18.71 14.18
CA ALA A 98 -6.39 18.09 13.24
C ALA A 98 -5.68 17.77 11.93
N ALA A 99 -6.01 16.62 11.35
CA ALA A 99 -5.54 16.20 10.02
C ALA A 99 -6.67 15.53 9.25
N VAL A 100 -6.69 15.70 7.93
CA VAL A 100 -7.70 15.12 7.05
C VAL A 100 -7.05 14.07 6.16
N PRO A 101 -7.39 12.77 6.30
CA PRO A 101 -6.98 11.76 5.35
C PRO A 101 -7.72 11.94 4.02
N ILE A 102 -6.99 11.74 2.94
CA ILE A 102 -7.48 11.71 1.55
C ILE A 102 -7.05 10.37 0.98
N TYR A 103 -8.01 9.50 0.67
CA TYR A 103 -7.71 8.15 0.22
C TYR A 103 -8.59 7.71 -0.95
N VAL A 104 -8.11 6.72 -1.68
CA VAL A 104 -8.85 6.12 -2.79
C VAL A 104 -9.95 5.19 -2.27
N ASP A 105 -11.13 5.25 -2.89
CA ASP A 105 -12.32 4.46 -2.54
C ASP A 105 -12.16 2.98 -2.98
N ASN A 106 -11.28 2.26 -2.29
CA ASN A 106 -11.07 0.82 -2.43
C ASN A 106 -10.43 0.25 -1.16
N GLU A 107 -10.30 -1.09 -1.11
CA GLU A 107 -9.74 -1.79 0.05
C GLU A 107 -8.32 -1.33 0.42
N TYR A 108 -7.51 -0.95 -0.57
CA TYR A 108 -6.17 -0.40 -0.32
C TYR A 108 -6.28 0.92 0.45
N GLY A 109 -7.06 1.86 -0.05
CA GLY A 109 -7.25 3.17 0.58
C GLY A 109 -7.93 3.09 1.95
N GLU A 110 -8.96 2.27 2.07
CA GLU A 110 -9.72 2.07 3.31
C GLU A 110 -8.92 1.31 4.38
N GLY A 111 -8.02 0.41 3.97
CA GLY A 111 -7.28 -0.47 4.87
C GLY A 111 -6.40 0.27 5.89
N ILE A 112 -5.89 1.46 5.56
CA ILE A 112 -5.06 2.26 6.48
C ILE A 112 -5.86 3.05 7.51
N ILE A 113 -7.15 3.32 7.24
CA ILE A 113 -7.92 4.35 7.95
C ILE A 113 -8.13 4.05 9.44
N PRO A 114 -8.43 2.81 9.87
CA PRO A 114 -8.52 2.50 11.29
C PRO A 114 -7.21 2.77 12.02
N TYR A 115 -6.09 2.28 11.47
CA TYR A 115 -4.76 2.46 12.06
C TYR A 115 -4.34 3.93 12.12
N LEU A 116 -4.62 4.69 11.07
CA LEU A 116 -4.30 6.11 11.02
C LEU A 116 -5.16 6.90 12.03
N THR A 117 -6.45 6.58 12.14
CA THR A 117 -7.35 7.25 13.08
C THR A 117 -6.93 6.98 14.51
N ASP A 118 -6.63 5.73 14.85
CA ASP A 118 -6.15 5.34 16.18
C ASP A 118 -4.82 6.05 16.53
N ALA A 119 -3.87 6.08 15.59
CA ALA A 119 -2.58 6.73 15.79
C ALA A 119 -2.68 8.24 15.98
N LEU A 120 -3.54 8.92 15.20
CA LEU A 120 -3.81 10.35 15.36
C LEU A 120 -4.52 10.66 16.68
N GLN A 121 -5.49 9.83 17.06
CA GLN A 121 -6.20 9.98 18.32
C GLN A 121 -5.27 9.81 19.53
N ALA A 122 -4.30 8.88 19.45
CA ALA A 122 -3.31 8.67 20.50
C ALA A 122 -2.39 9.88 20.75
N VAL A 123 -2.30 10.81 19.80
CA VAL A 123 -1.55 12.07 19.92
C VAL A 123 -2.46 13.30 20.03
N ASP A 124 -3.72 13.10 20.44
CA ASP A 124 -4.75 14.13 20.60
C ASP A 124 -5.08 14.91 19.32
N ALA A 125 -4.76 14.35 18.14
CA ALA A 125 -5.11 14.92 16.85
C ALA A 125 -6.47 14.38 16.38
N ARG A 126 -7.33 15.29 15.91
CA ARG A 126 -8.67 14.96 15.42
C ARG A 126 -8.66 14.65 13.93
N VAL A 127 -9.60 13.82 13.51
CA VAL A 127 -9.93 13.58 12.10
C VAL A 127 -11.29 14.21 11.81
N PRO A 128 -11.36 15.52 11.50
CA PRO A 128 -12.63 16.24 11.36
C PRO A 128 -13.40 15.87 10.09
N TYR A 129 -12.72 15.28 9.11
CA TYR A 129 -13.28 14.87 7.84
C TYR A 129 -12.40 13.78 7.24
N GLN A 130 -13.01 12.90 6.45
CA GLN A 130 -12.33 11.87 5.66
C GLN A 130 -12.71 12.10 4.20
N SER A 131 -11.71 12.35 3.35
CA SER A 131 -11.92 12.62 1.94
C SER A 131 -11.72 11.34 1.14
N VAL A 132 -12.78 10.90 0.47
CA VAL A 132 -12.80 9.65 -0.29
C VAL A 132 -12.87 9.99 -1.77
N ILE A 133 -11.88 9.51 -2.54
CA ILE A 133 -11.79 9.75 -3.99
C ILE A 133 -12.03 8.44 -4.73
N SER A 134 -13.07 8.41 -5.57
CA SER A 134 -13.31 7.25 -6.44
C SER A 134 -12.06 6.90 -7.28
N PRO A 135 -11.72 5.61 -7.46
CA PRO A 135 -10.62 5.21 -8.36
C PRO A 135 -10.84 5.68 -9.80
N SER A 136 -12.09 5.91 -10.21
CA SER A 136 -12.49 6.42 -11.53
C SER A 136 -12.79 7.93 -11.53
N ALA A 137 -12.41 8.66 -10.49
CA ALA A 137 -12.72 10.09 -10.37
C ALA A 137 -12.18 10.90 -11.56
N THR A 138 -13.03 11.78 -12.11
CA THR A 138 -12.64 12.77 -13.11
C THR A 138 -11.88 13.93 -12.47
N ASP A 139 -11.15 14.71 -13.26
CA ASP A 139 -10.43 15.89 -12.74
C ASP A 139 -11.39 16.88 -12.06
N ASP A 140 -12.59 17.06 -12.60
CA ASP A 140 -13.62 17.93 -12.00
C ASP A 140 -14.10 17.40 -10.64
N GLN A 141 -14.22 16.08 -10.47
CA GLN A 141 -14.57 15.47 -9.19
C GLN A 141 -13.45 15.65 -8.16
N ILE A 142 -12.20 15.49 -8.58
CA ILE A 142 -11.01 15.73 -7.74
C ILE A 142 -10.97 17.20 -7.30
N VAL A 143 -11.11 18.15 -8.24
CA VAL A 143 -11.11 19.59 -7.95
C VAL A 143 -12.27 19.97 -7.03
N LYS A 144 -13.46 19.42 -7.25
CA LYS A 144 -14.62 19.65 -6.40
C LYS A 144 -14.35 19.23 -4.95
N GLU A 145 -13.70 18.10 -4.76
CA GLU A 145 -13.33 17.63 -3.43
C GLU A 145 -12.25 18.52 -2.79
N LEU A 146 -11.23 18.89 -3.54
CA LEU A 146 -10.19 19.81 -3.09
C LEU A 146 -10.76 21.18 -2.67
N TYR A 147 -11.76 21.71 -3.38
CA TYR A 147 -12.44 22.94 -2.97
C TYR A 147 -13.15 22.79 -1.62
N LYS A 148 -13.75 21.64 -1.31
CA LYS A 148 -14.32 21.42 0.03
C LYS A 148 -13.22 21.48 1.09
N LEU A 149 -12.09 20.82 0.85
CA LEU A 149 -10.95 20.82 1.76
C LEU A 149 -10.39 22.23 1.97
N MET A 150 -10.36 23.06 0.93
CA MET A 150 -9.94 24.46 0.99
C MET A 150 -10.81 25.30 1.95
N THR A 151 -12.11 24.99 2.04
CA THR A 151 -13.04 25.70 2.93
C THR A 151 -12.96 25.28 4.40
N MET A 152 -12.30 24.15 4.70
CA MET A 152 -12.13 23.70 6.09
C MET A 152 -11.17 24.61 6.85
N GLN A 153 -11.08 24.48 8.17
CA GLN A 153 -10.01 25.14 8.95
C GLN A 153 -8.70 24.35 8.92
N THR A 154 -8.81 23.02 8.83
CA THR A 154 -7.67 22.10 8.80
C THR A 154 -6.87 22.25 7.50
N ARG A 155 -5.55 22.26 7.61
CA ARG A 155 -4.63 22.42 6.47
C ARG A 155 -3.61 21.29 6.34
N VAL A 156 -3.74 20.25 7.18
CA VAL A 156 -2.88 19.07 7.18
C VAL A 156 -3.63 17.94 6.49
N PHE A 157 -3.10 17.49 5.36
CA PHE A 157 -3.67 16.45 4.53
C PHE A 157 -2.75 15.23 4.50
N ILE A 158 -3.32 14.06 4.74
CA ILE A 158 -2.59 12.79 4.71
C ILE A 158 -3.12 11.99 3.52
N VAL A 159 -2.28 11.76 2.52
CA VAL A 159 -2.68 11.19 1.22
C VAL A 159 -2.28 9.72 1.15
N HIS A 160 -3.27 8.85 1.00
CA HIS A 160 -3.11 7.40 0.83
C HIS A 160 -3.87 6.89 -0.40
N MET A 161 -3.20 6.88 -1.55
CA MET A 161 -3.76 6.41 -2.81
C MET A 161 -2.67 5.96 -3.77
N ASN A 162 -3.06 5.29 -4.85
CA ASN A 162 -2.14 4.89 -5.90
C ASN A 162 -1.52 6.09 -6.65
N GLN A 163 -0.40 5.84 -7.31
CA GLN A 163 0.39 6.86 -8.02
C GLN A 163 -0.41 7.61 -9.09
N TYR A 164 -1.24 6.92 -9.86
CA TYR A 164 -2.02 7.51 -10.94
C TYR A 164 -2.99 8.57 -10.42
N LEU A 165 -3.78 8.23 -9.40
CA LEU A 165 -4.76 9.13 -8.81
C LEU A 165 -4.08 10.23 -8.00
N GLY A 166 -3.02 9.90 -7.26
CA GLY A 166 -2.26 10.86 -6.47
C GLY A 166 -1.57 11.93 -7.32
N THR A 167 -0.99 11.56 -8.46
CA THR A 167 -0.39 12.53 -9.39
C THR A 167 -1.44 13.52 -9.92
N ARG A 168 -2.63 13.03 -10.27
CA ARG A 168 -3.75 13.89 -10.70
C ARG A 168 -4.24 14.79 -9.56
N LEU A 169 -4.41 14.25 -8.35
CA LEU A 169 -4.76 15.01 -7.15
C LEU A 169 -3.81 16.18 -6.92
N PHE A 170 -2.50 15.91 -6.92
CA PHE A 170 -1.49 16.94 -6.64
C PHE A 170 -1.34 17.96 -7.77
N ALA A 171 -1.49 17.54 -9.03
CA ALA A 171 -1.54 18.45 -10.16
C ALA A 171 -2.70 19.45 -10.00
N LYS A 172 -3.89 18.95 -9.66
CA LYS A 172 -5.08 19.80 -9.41
C LYS A 172 -4.93 20.67 -8.17
N ALA A 173 -4.38 20.13 -7.08
CA ALA A 173 -4.08 20.90 -5.88
C ALA A 173 -3.10 22.06 -6.16
N LYS A 174 -2.11 21.84 -7.03
CA LYS A 174 -1.18 22.89 -7.47
C LYS A 174 -1.89 23.96 -8.31
N GLU A 175 -2.71 23.55 -9.27
CA GLU A 175 -3.47 24.47 -10.14
C GLU A 175 -4.35 25.43 -9.33
N ILE A 176 -4.98 24.96 -8.25
CA ILE A 176 -5.87 25.77 -7.40
C ILE A 176 -5.16 26.40 -6.19
N GLY A 177 -3.83 26.30 -6.10
CA GLY A 177 -3.03 26.98 -5.08
C GLY A 177 -2.96 26.28 -3.71
N MET A 178 -3.44 25.05 -3.57
CA MET A 178 -3.30 24.27 -2.32
C MET A 178 -1.89 23.71 -2.10
N MET A 179 -0.96 23.94 -3.02
CA MET A 179 0.48 23.68 -2.86
C MET A 179 1.27 24.90 -2.36
N SER A 180 0.59 25.99 -2.07
CA SER A 180 1.21 27.21 -1.53
C SER A 180 1.42 27.14 -0.02
N GLU A 181 2.10 28.14 0.53
CA GLU A 181 2.31 28.27 1.97
C GLU A 181 0.99 28.19 2.75
N GLY A 182 1.03 27.50 3.89
CA GLY A 182 -0.14 27.30 4.75
C GLY A 182 -0.85 25.96 4.56
N TYR A 183 -0.38 25.11 3.64
CA TYR A 183 -0.84 23.72 3.49
C TYR A 183 0.28 22.73 3.80
N VAL A 184 -0.09 21.59 4.39
CA VAL A 184 0.80 20.48 4.69
C VAL A 184 0.25 19.24 4.00
N TRP A 185 1.12 18.57 3.25
CA TRP A 185 0.81 17.32 2.55
C TRP A 185 1.76 16.22 3.02
N ILE A 186 1.20 15.16 3.60
CA ILE A 186 1.94 13.98 4.05
C ILE A 186 1.53 12.83 3.14
N MET A 187 2.50 12.15 2.52
CA MET A 187 2.25 11.01 1.64
C MET A 187 2.62 9.71 2.34
N THR A 188 1.84 8.67 2.10
CA THR A 188 2.19 7.28 2.42
C THR A 188 2.93 6.64 1.23
N ASP A 189 3.55 5.47 1.46
CA ASP A 189 4.36 4.73 0.47
C ASP A 189 3.70 4.46 -0.90
N GLY A 190 2.37 4.41 -0.99
CA GLY A 190 1.63 4.21 -2.25
C GLY A 190 1.95 5.18 -3.39
N LEU A 191 2.64 6.29 -3.07
CA LEU A 191 3.05 7.35 -3.98
C LEU A 191 4.54 7.32 -4.37
N THR A 192 5.36 6.45 -3.78
CA THR A 192 6.82 6.49 -3.96
C THR A 192 7.30 5.58 -5.08
N ALA A 193 7.35 6.11 -6.31
CA ALA A 193 8.31 5.62 -7.33
C ALA A 193 8.78 6.73 -8.28
N ASP A 194 7.98 7.79 -8.55
CA ASP A 194 8.36 8.82 -9.54
C ASP A 194 8.34 10.29 -9.06
N LEU A 195 7.92 10.57 -7.84
CA LEU A 195 8.01 11.95 -7.30
C LEU A 195 9.43 12.35 -6.88
N LEU A 196 10.37 11.40 -6.82
CA LEU A 196 11.78 11.63 -6.49
C LEU A 196 12.72 11.55 -7.72
N SER A 197 12.20 11.23 -8.91
CA SER A 197 12.99 11.18 -10.15
C SER A 197 12.99 12.53 -10.91
N GLY A 198 12.25 13.53 -10.42
CA GLY A 198 12.16 14.86 -11.01
C GLY A 198 12.88 15.95 -10.20
N THR A 199 14.21 15.85 -10.08
CA THR A 199 15.08 17.00 -9.77
C THR A 199 16.14 17.15 -10.85
#